data_AF-A0A925CC25-F1
#
_entry.id   AF-A0A925CC25-F1
#
_cell.length_a   1.000
_cell.length_b   1.000
_cell.length_c   1.000
_cell.angle_alpha   90.00
_cell.angle_beta   90.00
_cell.angle_gamma   90.00
#
_symmetry.space_group_name_H-M   'P 1'
#
loop_
_entity.id
_entity.type
_entity.pdbx_description
1 polymer ?
#
loop_
_entity_poly.entity_id
_entity_poly.type
_entity_poly.pdbx_seq_one_letter_code
_entity_poly.pdbx_strand_id
1 'polypeptide(L)'
;MGIDFALDELYATGWSNLDSAGCARHVDGREYPKPETVRREFAAAGQHLTMQQVEAFKCFRAAWSGTGTAPGTVVGHSEAEAAVFALAQLRRQLVAASA
;
A
#
# COMPACT_ATOMS: atom_id res chain seq x y z
N MET A 1 6.39 -10.84 -8.24
CA MET A 1 5.20 -9.97 -8.27
C MET A 1 5.70 -8.60 -8.67
N GLY A 2 4.98 -7.88 -9.52
CA GLY A 2 5.40 -6.56 -9.98
C GLY A 2 4.41 -5.52 -9.47
N ILE A 3 4.80 -4.25 -9.54
CA ILE A 3 3.94 -3.13 -9.17
C ILE A 3 2.59 -3.16 -9.89
N ASP A 4 2.52 -3.70 -11.12
CA ASP A 4 1.28 -3.86 -11.88
C ASP A 4 0.17 -4.61 -11.15
N PHE A 5 0.54 -5.67 -10.42
CA PHE A 5 -0.39 -6.46 -9.62
C PHE A 5 -0.85 -5.67 -8.39
N ALA A 6 0.09 -5.03 -7.69
CA ALA A 6 -0.24 -4.18 -6.55
C ALA A 6 -1.20 -3.05 -6.94
N LEU A 7 -1.02 -2.49 -8.14
CA LEU A 7 -1.89 -1.48 -8.71
C LEU A 7 -3.29 -2.05 -8.99
N ASP A 8 -3.39 -3.17 -9.69
CA ASP A 8 -4.68 -3.80 -9.98
C ASP A 8 -5.48 -4.05 -8.69
N GLU A 9 -4.81 -4.59 -7.68
CA GLU A 9 -5.37 -4.86 -6.37
C GLU A 9 -5.85 -3.58 -5.66
N LEU A 10 -5.12 -2.46 -5.81
CA LEU A 10 -5.46 -1.16 -5.26
C LEU A 10 -6.67 -0.55 -5.99
N TYR A 11 -6.67 -0.53 -7.31
CA TYR A 11 -7.78 -0.01 -8.12
C TYR A 11 -9.07 -0.83 -7.91
N ALA A 12 -8.96 -2.15 -7.69
CA ALA A 12 -10.09 -3.01 -7.33
C ALA A 12 -10.79 -2.60 -6.02
N THR A 13 -10.12 -1.84 -5.13
CA THR A 13 -10.73 -1.27 -3.92
C THR A 13 -11.49 0.04 -4.16
N GLY A 14 -11.67 0.45 -5.43
CA GLY A 14 -12.24 1.73 -5.81
C GLY A 14 -11.34 2.92 -5.49
N TRP A 15 -10.04 2.68 -5.28
CA TRP A 15 -9.08 3.78 -5.08
C TRP A 15 -9.01 4.63 -6.35
N SER A 16 -9.05 5.95 -6.15
CA SER A 16 -8.94 6.94 -7.22
C SER A 16 -8.03 8.07 -6.77
N ASN A 17 -7.32 8.65 -7.74
CA ASN A 17 -6.36 9.72 -7.51
C ASN A 17 -7.05 11.09 -7.28
N LEU A 18 -7.83 11.18 -6.20
CA LEU A 18 -8.52 12.41 -5.82
C LEU A 18 -7.56 13.56 -5.49
N ASP A 19 -6.29 13.25 -5.16
CA ASP A 19 -5.22 14.21 -4.94
C ASP A 19 -3.89 13.73 -5.56
N SER A 20 -3.54 14.28 -6.73
CA SER A 20 -2.33 13.91 -7.49
C SER A 20 -1.04 14.37 -6.82
N ALA A 21 -1.11 15.26 -5.82
CA ALA A 21 0.06 15.84 -5.17
C ALA A 21 0.91 14.81 -4.41
N GLY A 22 0.36 13.62 -4.11
CA GLY A 22 1.03 12.52 -3.42
C GLY A 22 1.31 11.29 -4.28
N CYS A 23 1.07 11.34 -5.59
CA CYS A 23 1.13 10.19 -6.48
C CYS A 23 2.37 10.17 -7.38
N ALA A 24 2.84 8.98 -7.71
CA ALA A 24 3.78 8.71 -8.77
C ALA A 24 3.04 8.08 -9.95
N ARG A 25 3.63 8.16 -11.15
CA ARG A 25 3.06 7.58 -12.35
C ARG A 25 3.86 6.35 -12.76
N HIS A 26 3.16 5.25 -13.00
CA HIS A 26 3.72 4.04 -13.60
C HIS A 26 3.96 4.24 -15.10
N VAL A 27 4.80 3.40 -15.71
CA VAL A 27 5.13 3.47 -17.14
C VAL A 27 3.90 3.25 -18.04
N ASP A 28 2.91 2.53 -17.52
CA ASP A 28 1.62 2.25 -18.17
C ASP A 28 0.63 3.44 -18.08
N GLY A 29 1.01 4.53 -17.38
CA GLY A 29 0.20 5.73 -17.21
C GLY A 29 -0.70 5.72 -15.97
N ARG A 30 -0.88 4.57 -15.32
CA ARG A 30 -1.58 4.46 -14.02
C ARG A 30 -0.86 5.23 -12.93
N GLU A 31 -1.61 5.94 -12.11
CA GLU A 31 -1.08 6.68 -10.96
C GLU A 31 -1.17 5.84 -9.69
N TYR A 32 -0.26 6.06 -8.76
CA TYR A 32 -0.22 5.34 -7.49
C TYR A 32 0.39 6.18 -6.38
N PRO A 33 -0.05 6.00 -5.12
CA PRO A 33 0.45 6.80 -4.02
C PRO A 33 1.91 6.46 -3.72
N LYS A 34 2.72 7.50 -3.50
CA LYS A 34 4.10 7.33 -3.02
C LYS A 34 4.11 6.70 -1.62
N PRO A 35 5.20 6.04 -1.20
CA PRO A 35 5.30 5.43 0.12
C PRO A 35 4.97 6.39 1.28
N GLU A 36 5.33 7.67 1.16
CA GLU A 36 5.02 8.70 2.14
C GLU A 36 3.50 8.95 2.28
N THR A 37 2.80 9.04 1.15
CA THR A 37 1.33 9.15 1.11
C THR A 37 0.70 7.90 1.73
N VAL A 38 1.19 6.71 1.38
CA VAL A 38 0.71 5.46 1.97
C VAL A 38 0.85 5.48 3.49
N ARG A 39 2.00 5.88 4.03
CA ARG A 39 2.20 5.98 5.49
C ARG A 39 1.19 6.92 6.16
N ARG A 40 0.83 8.03 5.50
CA ARG A 40 -0.20 8.96 5.98
C ARG A 40 -1.58 8.33 6.00
N GLU A 41 -1.94 7.56 4.97
CA GLU A 41 -3.22 6.83 4.92
C GLU A 41 -3.33 5.79 6.04
N PHE A 42 -2.25 5.05 6.30
CA PHE A 42 -2.20 4.13 7.44
C PHE A 42 -2.37 4.87 8.76
N ALA A 43 -1.65 5.99 8.96
CA ALA A 43 -1.77 6.80 10.17
C ALA A 43 -3.19 7.36 10.35
N ALA A 44 -3.83 7.81 9.27
CA ALA A 44 -5.22 8.28 9.28
C ALA A 44 -6.21 7.17 9.67
N ALA A 45 -5.90 5.92 9.32
CA ALA A 45 -6.66 4.73 9.75
C ALA A 45 -6.29 4.24 11.16
N GLY A 46 -5.44 4.93 11.92
CA GLY A 46 -4.98 4.51 13.25
C GLY A 46 -4.02 3.32 13.23
N GLN A 47 -3.37 3.08 12.09
CA GLN A 47 -2.41 2.00 11.88
C GLN A 47 -0.99 2.57 11.69
N HIS A 48 0.01 1.81 12.11
CA HIS A 48 1.41 2.17 11.90
C HIS A 48 2.03 1.27 10.84
N LEU A 49 2.47 1.85 9.72
CA LEU A 49 3.15 1.13 8.65
C LEU A 49 4.67 1.22 8.80
N THR A 50 5.32 0.06 8.88
CA THR A 50 6.77 -0.09 8.89
C THR A 50 7.21 -0.73 7.58
N MET A 51 8.23 -0.15 6.94
CA MET A 51 8.86 -0.70 5.75
C MET A 51 10.30 -1.07 6.06
N GLN A 52 10.67 -2.31 5.75
CA GLN A 52 12.02 -2.82 5.98
C GLN A 52 12.54 -3.46 4.70
N GLN A 53 13.72 -3.02 4.25
CA GLN A 53 14.44 -3.70 3.19
C GLN A 53 15.08 -4.99 3.75
N VAL A 54 14.85 -6.10 3.06
CA VAL A 54 15.47 -7.39 3.38
C VAL A 54 16.55 -7.65 2.36
N GLU A 55 17.77 -7.19 2.64
CA GLU A 55 18.89 -7.21 1.69
C GLU A 55 19.20 -8.61 1.15
N ALA A 56 19.11 -9.63 2.00
CA ALA A 56 19.32 -11.03 1.63
C ALA A 56 18.43 -11.50 0.46
N PHE A 57 17.25 -10.89 0.30
CA PHE A 57 16.28 -11.25 -0.74
C PHE A 57 16.02 -10.10 -1.72
N LYS A 58 16.73 -8.97 -1.60
CA LYS A 58 16.54 -7.76 -2.41
C LYS A 58 15.06 -7.35 -2.52
N CYS A 59 14.33 -7.41 -1.41
CA CYS A 59 12.92 -7.09 -1.37
C CYS A 59 12.59 -6.12 -0.22
N PHE A 60 11.40 -5.56 -0.25
CA PHE A 60 10.88 -4.69 0.78
C PHE A 60 9.69 -5.37 1.45
N ARG A 61 9.77 -5.51 2.77
CA ARG A 61 8.66 -5.97 3.60
C ARG A 61 7.93 -4.75 4.16
N ALA A 62 6.64 -4.64 3.84
CA ALA A 62 5.74 -3.68 4.46
C ALA A 62 4.88 -4.41 5.49
N ALA A 63 4.92 -3.96 6.74
CA ALA A 63 4.18 -4.53 7.86
C ALA A 63 3.40 -3.44 8.57
N TRP A 64 2.17 -3.73 8.98
CA TRP A 64 1.36 -2.79 9.73
C TRP A 64 0.69 -3.43 10.94
N SER A 65 0.48 -2.61 11.95
CA SER A 65 -0.26 -2.94 13.15
C SER A 65 -0.85 -1.68 13.78
N GLY A 66 -1.93 -1.83 14.54
CA GLY A 66 -2.62 -0.72 15.17
C GLY A 66 -4.02 -1.13 15.64
N THR A 67 -4.81 -0.14 16.02
CA THR A 67 -6.19 -0.34 16.48
C THR A 67 -7.16 -0.23 15.31
N GLY A 68 -8.19 -1.07 15.26
CA GLY A 68 -9.30 -0.97 14.28
C GLY A 68 -9.24 -1.92 13.08
N THR A 69 -8.06 -2.40 12.69
CA THR A 69 -7.90 -3.46 11.66
C THR A 69 -6.87 -4.49 12.08
N ALA A 70 -7.00 -5.71 11.53
CA ALA A 70 -6.04 -6.78 11.79
C ALA A 70 -4.63 -6.41 11.26
N PRO A 71 -3.56 -6.70 12.02
CA PRO A 71 -2.21 -6.47 11.55
C PRO A 71 -1.92 -7.32 10.32
N GLY A 72 -1.01 -6.83 9.46
CA GLY A 72 -0.68 -7.50 8.22
C GLY A 72 0.77 -7.30 7.78
N THR A 73 1.17 -8.10 6.79
CA THR A 73 2.50 -8.04 6.20
C THR A 73 2.38 -8.39 4.72
N VAL A 74 3.07 -7.62 3.89
CA VAL A 74 3.27 -7.90 2.46
C VAL A 74 4.73 -7.69 2.10
N VAL A 75 5.15 -8.29 0.99
CA VAL A 75 6.50 -8.14 0.46
C VAL A 75 6.41 -7.74 -1.00
N GLY A 76 7.19 -6.74 -1.41
CA GLY A 76 7.33 -6.29 -2.79
C GLY A 76 8.79 -6.25 -3.21
N HIS A 77 9.06 -6.20 -4.51
CA HIS A 77 10.43 -6.10 -5.04
C HIS A 77 11.01 -4.69 -4.87
N SER A 78 10.14 -3.67 -4.78
CA SER A 78 10.51 -2.29 -4.50
C SER A 78 9.72 -1.73 -3.33
N GLU A 79 10.21 -0.63 -2.75
CA GLU A 79 9.49 0.09 -1.70
C GLU A 79 8.10 0.54 -2.21
N ALA A 80 8.02 1.13 -3.40
CA ALA A 80 6.75 1.57 -3.99
C ALA A 80 5.74 0.42 -4.14
N GLU A 81 6.18 -0.73 -4.65
CA GLU A 81 5.31 -1.91 -4.81
C GLU A 81 4.79 -2.40 -3.45
N ALA A 82 5.67 -2.57 -2.46
CA ALA A 82 5.28 -3.03 -1.14
C ALA A 82 4.30 -2.06 -0.46
N ALA A 83 4.51 -0.75 -0.63
CA ALA A 83 3.62 0.28 -0.09
C ALA A 83 2.24 0.25 -0.75
N VAL A 84 2.18 0.23 -2.09
CA VAL A 84 0.92 0.18 -2.84
C VAL A 84 0.13 -1.08 -2.49
N PHE A 85 0.81 -2.22 -2.41
CA PHE A 85 0.13 -3.47 -2.08
C PHE A 85 -0.35 -3.50 -0.63
N ALA A 86 0.41 -2.94 0.31
CA ALA A 86 -0.04 -2.79 1.69
C ALA A 86 -1.30 -1.92 1.77
N LEU A 87 -1.35 -0.80 1.04
CA LEU A 87 -2.54 0.06 0.99
C LEU A 87 -3.75 -0.67 0.43
N ALA A 88 -3.59 -1.44 -0.65
CA ALA A 88 -4.66 -2.25 -1.21
C ALA A 88 -5.25 -3.22 -0.17
N GLN A 89 -4.39 -3.90 0.60
CA GLN A 89 -4.81 -4.80 1.66
C GLN A 89 -5.54 -4.07 2.80
N LEU A 90 -5.01 -2.95 3.28
CA LEU A 90 -5.67 -2.13 4.31
C LEU A 90 -7.07 -1.71 3.85
N ARG A 91 -7.19 -1.19 2.64
CA ARG A 91 -8.48 -0.73 2.10
C ARG A 91 -9.49 -1.88 2.01
N ARG A 92 -9.07 -3.09 1.62
CA ARG A 92 -9.94 -4.27 1.65
C ARG A 92 -10.40 -4.62 3.06
N GLN A 93 -9.49 -4.57 4.03
CA GLN A 93 -9.85 -4.82 5.43
C GLN A 93 -10.86 -3.81 5.93
N LEU A 94 -10.73 -2.52 5.58
CA LEU A 94 -11.68 -1.47 5.94
C LEU A 94 -13.05 -1.68 5.29
N VAL A 95 -13.08 -2.03 3.99
CA VAL A 95 -14.33 -2.36 3.28
C VAL A 95 -14.99 -3.59 3.88
N ALA A 96 -14.23 -4.66 4.16
CA ALA A 96 -14.73 -5.89 4.75
C ALA A 96 -15.20 -5.72 6.21
N ALA A 97 -14.58 -4.84 6.99
CA ALA A 97 -14.99 -4.54 8.36
C ALA A 97 -16.25 -3.66 8.44
N SER A 98 -16.62 -3.01 7.31
CA SER A 98 -17.81 -2.16 7.20
C SER A 98 -19.04 -2.91 6.66
N ALA A 99 -18.91 -4.19 6.33
CA ALA A 99 -19.95 -5.07 5.79
C ALA A 99 -20.49 -6.02 6.87
#